data_AF-A0AA90GM33-F1
#
_entry.id   AF-A0AA90GM33-F1
#
_cell.length_a   1.000
_cell.length_b   1.000
_cell.length_c   1.000
_cell.angle_alpha   90.00
_cell.angle_beta   90.00
_cell.angle_gamma   90.00
#
_symmetry.space_group_name_H-M   'P 1'
#
loop_
_entity.id
_entity.type
_entity.pdbx_description
1 polymer ?
#
loop_
_entity_poly.entity_id
_entity_poly.type
_entity_poly.pdbx_seq_one_letter_code
_entity_poly.pdbx_strand_id
1 'polypeptide(L)'
;YVPSPDEQPPLSDNAPPTRTTAIRHDFERDAIGRLVSKRTEDGTTDYRYDAADNLLSITFTDNKGEKQQLDYTYDANGQLLSETNSAGLLQYRYDELGNLQTLVLPDQRELNHLYYGSGHLHQINLNGRVISDFERDAVHDEVLRTQGKLVTRTRYDTSGRLAGKAIHYRDAPVEVLPLLDKVYRYDASDNLIAEVLTQTQRRGMTNAANDENVHLEQIIGRFRDLPHTGKSYSGHNRYGYDLNEQLQTVQQSRPNWQATQVEDYKYDKAGNLFDGPKLNGLIKHNRVLVYQDKRYRYDRFGRLCEKRIGSNWVQYFEYDAEQR
;
A
#
# COMPACT_ATOMS: atom_id res chain seq x y z
N TYR A 1 -7.07 22.97 -8.01
CA TYR A 1 -6.99 22.60 -9.42
C TYR A 1 -6.32 23.74 -10.17
N VAL A 2 -5.00 23.65 -10.34
CA VAL A 2 -4.27 24.45 -11.31
C VAL A 2 -3.65 23.43 -12.26
N PRO A 3 -4.05 23.40 -13.54
CA PRO A 3 -3.48 22.46 -14.49
C PRO A 3 -2.00 22.78 -14.72
N SER A 4 -1.18 21.75 -14.88
CA SER A 4 0.22 21.88 -15.30
C SER A 4 0.26 22.65 -16.63
N PRO A 5 1.20 23.60 -16.85
CA PRO A 5 1.26 24.43 -18.06
C PRO A 5 1.40 23.64 -19.38
N ASP A 6 1.75 22.36 -19.27
CA ASP A 6 2.03 21.46 -20.39
C ASP A 6 1.10 20.23 -20.43
N GLU A 7 -0.11 20.31 -19.88
CA GLU A 7 -1.14 19.28 -20.05
C GLU A 7 -1.67 19.27 -21.50
N GLN A 8 -1.78 18.08 -22.12
CA GLN A 8 -2.47 17.94 -23.40
C GLN A 8 -3.92 18.45 -23.27
N PRO A 9 -4.48 19.23 -24.21
CA PRO A 9 -5.81 19.82 -24.03
C PRO A 9 -6.91 18.75 -23.85
N PRO A 10 -7.98 19.04 -23.09
CA PRO A 10 -9.16 18.17 -23.03
C PRO A 10 -9.87 18.15 -24.40
N LEU A 11 -10.48 17.02 -24.75
CA LEU A 11 -11.42 16.96 -25.87
C LEU A 11 -12.77 17.54 -25.41
N SER A 12 -13.07 18.81 -25.77
CA SER A 12 -14.43 19.36 -25.74
C SER A 12 -14.54 20.62 -26.62
N ASP A 13 -15.57 20.67 -27.45
CA ASP A 13 -15.81 21.73 -28.46
C ASP A 13 -16.34 23.06 -27.87
N ASN A 14 -16.48 23.22 -26.55
CA ASN A 14 -16.82 24.51 -25.93
C ASN A 14 -16.48 24.51 -24.43
N ALA A 15 -15.32 25.06 -24.04
CA ALA A 15 -14.94 25.25 -22.63
C ALA A 15 -14.58 26.73 -22.34
N PRO A 16 -15.11 27.34 -21.25
CA PRO A 16 -14.79 28.72 -20.86
C PRO A 16 -13.32 28.88 -20.40
N PRO A 17 -12.75 30.10 -20.41
CA PRO A 17 -11.32 30.32 -20.22
C PRO A 17 -10.86 29.84 -18.84
N THR A 18 -10.01 28.81 -18.84
CA THR A 18 -9.37 28.25 -17.66
C THR A 18 -8.34 29.25 -17.13
N ARG A 19 -8.34 29.54 -15.83
CA ARG A 19 -7.38 30.46 -15.21
C ARG A 19 -5.99 29.80 -15.19
N THR A 20 -5.17 30.09 -16.18
CA THR A 20 -3.83 29.49 -16.39
C THR A 20 -2.75 30.23 -15.60
N THR A 21 -2.88 30.35 -14.28
CA THR A 21 -1.72 30.76 -13.45
C THR A 21 -0.90 29.51 -13.18
N ALA A 22 0.27 29.37 -13.81
CA ALA A 22 1.16 28.23 -13.57
C ALA A 22 1.44 28.05 -12.07
N ILE A 23 1.31 26.83 -11.53
CA ILE A 23 1.75 26.51 -10.18
C ILE A 23 3.24 26.80 -10.10
N ARG A 24 3.63 27.70 -9.20
CA ARG A 24 5.01 28.04 -8.93
C ARG A 24 5.38 27.54 -7.54
N HIS A 25 6.49 26.81 -7.47
CA HIS A 25 7.15 26.44 -6.23
C HIS A 25 8.54 27.07 -6.20
N ASP A 26 8.83 27.81 -5.15
CA ASP A 26 10.16 28.36 -4.92
C ASP A 26 10.85 27.51 -3.83
N PHE A 27 12.11 27.15 -4.05
CA PHE A 27 12.90 26.31 -3.14
C PHE A 27 14.21 27.04 -2.81
N GLU A 28 14.52 27.12 -1.53
CA GLU A 28 15.78 27.66 -1.03
C GLU A 28 16.61 26.56 -0.42
N ARG A 29 17.91 26.57 -0.69
CA ARG A 29 18.86 25.56 -0.21
C ARG A 29 20.05 26.21 0.47
N ASP A 30 20.63 25.51 1.44
CA ASP A 30 21.89 25.92 2.04
C ASP A 30 23.10 25.62 1.12
N ALA A 31 24.30 25.97 1.58
CA ALA A 31 25.54 25.84 0.83
C ALA A 31 25.91 24.38 0.49
N ILE A 32 25.39 23.40 1.24
CA ILE A 32 25.60 21.97 0.99
C ILE A 32 24.41 21.32 0.27
N GLY A 33 23.43 22.12 -0.17
CA GLY A 33 22.34 21.72 -1.06
C GLY A 33 21.07 21.25 -0.36
N ARG A 34 20.98 21.36 0.97
CA ARG A 34 19.82 20.92 1.75
C ARG A 34 18.70 21.92 1.66
N LEU A 35 17.45 21.44 1.58
CA LEU A 35 16.28 22.31 1.46
C LEU A 35 16.02 23.02 2.79
N VAL A 36 16.07 24.35 2.82
CA VAL A 36 15.83 25.18 4.02
C VAL A 36 14.48 25.89 3.98
N SER A 37 13.94 26.17 2.79
CA SER A 37 12.59 26.72 2.65
C SER A 37 11.94 26.27 1.34
N LYS A 38 10.62 26.03 1.39
CA LYS A 38 9.77 25.73 0.24
C LYS A 38 8.54 26.61 0.29
N ARG A 39 8.34 27.45 -0.73
CA ARG A 39 7.12 28.26 -0.88
C ARG A 39 6.18 27.66 -1.90
N THR A 40 4.91 27.54 -1.54
CA THR A 40 3.81 27.07 -2.41
C THR A 40 2.71 28.15 -2.49
N GLU A 41 1.62 27.85 -3.19
CA GLU A 41 0.43 28.71 -3.18
C GLU A 41 -0.24 28.75 -1.81
N ASP A 42 -0.06 27.71 -0.97
CA ASP A 42 -0.75 27.56 0.32
C ASP A 42 0.01 28.18 1.49
N GLY A 43 1.33 28.36 1.36
CA GLY A 43 2.18 28.88 2.42
C GLY A 43 3.66 28.60 2.21
N THR A 44 4.42 28.71 3.31
CA THR A 44 5.88 28.48 3.35
C THR A 44 6.19 27.36 4.33
N THR A 45 7.05 26.41 3.93
CA THR A 45 7.58 25.36 4.80
C THR A 45 9.06 25.59 5.02
N ASP A 46 9.48 25.81 6.26
CA ASP A 46 10.87 25.99 6.66
C ASP A 46 11.42 24.74 7.32
N TYR A 47 12.69 24.44 7.07
CA TYR A 47 13.38 23.25 7.55
C TYR A 47 14.65 23.65 8.31
N ARG A 48 14.92 22.99 9.43
CA ARG A 48 16.14 23.19 10.22
C ARG A 48 16.85 21.87 10.40
N TYR A 49 18.17 21.88 10.33
CA TYR A 49 19.01 20.70 10.47
C TYR A 49 20.12 20.97 11.49
N ASP A 50 20.65 19.90 12.06
CA ASP A 50 21.90 19.97 12.81
C ASP A 50 23.12 19.90 11.88
N ALA A 51 24.31 19.86 12.49
CA ALA A 51 25.58 19.75 11.79
C ALA A 51 25.88 18.34 11.24
N ALA A 52 25.20 17.32 11.74
CA ALA A 52 25.31 15.92 11.31
C ALA A 52 24.30 15.55 10.21
N ASP A 53 23.55 16.54 9.72
CA ASP A 53 22.53 16.43 8.69
C ASP A 53 21.19 15.80 9.11
N ASN A 54 20.91 15.80 10.41
CA ASN A 54 19.61 15.36 10.92
C ASN A 54 18.62 16.54 10.90
N LEU A 55 17.37 16.27 10.50
CA LEU A 55 16.29 17.26 10.43
C LEU A 55 15.74 17.57 11.82
N LEU A 56 16.02 18.75 12.37
CA LEU A 56 15.56 19.16 13.70
C LEU A 56 14.12 19.66 13.75
N SER A 57 13.66 20.35 12.71
CA SER A 57 12.28 20.86 12.69
C SER A 57 11.76 21.13 11.29
N ILE A 58 10.45 20.96 11.12
CA ILE A 58 9.67 21.44 9.97
C ILE A 58 8.65 22.45 10.50
N THR A 59 8.55 23.62 9.87
CA THR A 59 7.51 24.61 10.20
C THR A 59 6.76 25.02 8.95
N PHE A 60 5.49 24.65 8.85
CA PHE A 60 4.59 25.18 7.85
C PHE A 60 3.89 26.43 8.38
N THR A 61 3.93 27.51 7.61
CA THR A 61 3.17 28.75 7.85
C THR A 61 2.24 28.97 6.67
N ASP A 62 0.93 28.97 6.89
CA ASP A 62 -0.04 29.24 5.84
C ASP A 62 -0.08 30.74 5.44
N ASN A 63 -0.81 31.07 4.37
CA ASN A 63 -0.95 32.46 3.92
C ASN A 63 -1.65 33.40 4.92
N LYS A 64 -2.33 32.86 5.93
CA LYS A 64 -2.98 33.62 7.01
C LYS A 64 -2.05 33.80 8.22
N GLY A 65 -0.89 33.14 8.21
CA GLY A 65 0.10 33.17 9.27
C GLY A 65 -0.06 32.07 10.33
N GLU A 66 -1.01 31.14 10.15
CA GLU A 66 -1.16 29.98 11.03
C GLU A 66 0.02 29.03 10.87
N LYS A 67 0.53 28.51 11.99
CA LYS A 67 1.74 27.69 12.01
C LYS A 67 1.47 26.27 12.47
N GLN A 68 2.08 25.31 11.79
CA GLN A 68 2.18 23.92 12.21
C GLN A 68 3.65 23.54 12.25
N GLN A 69 4.08 22.95 13.36
CA GLN A 69 5.48 22.62 13.59
C GLN A 69 5.62 21.14 13.97
N LEU A 70 6.66 20.52 13.43
CA LEU A 70 7.15 19.20 13.81
C LEU A 70 8.59 19.39 14.29
N ASP A 71 8.90 18.87 15.48
CA ASP A 71 10.23 18.94 16.08
C ASP A 71 10.78 17.54 16.32
N TYR A 72 12.07 17.36 16.06
CA TYR A 72 12.76 16.09 16.17
C TYR A 72 14.03 16.22 17.02
N THR A 73 14.36 15.16 17.75
CA THR A 73 15.65 15.04 18.45
C THR A 73 16.29 13.70 18.13
N TYR A 74 17.61 13.64 18.19
CA TYR A 74 18.39 12.48 17.80
C TYR A 74 19.46 12.16 18.84
N ASP A 75 19.87 10.91 18.88
CA ASP A 75 21.07 10.50 19.61
C ASP A 75 22.36 10.77 18.80
N ALA A 76 23.50 10.40 19.38
CA ALA A 76 24.80 10.58 18.74
C ALA A 76 25.01 9.72 17.47
N ASN A 77 24.20 8.67 17.29
CA ASN A 77 24.24 7.78 16.14
C ASN A 77 23.24 8.20 15.04
N GLY A 78 22.49 9.30 15.26
CA GLY A 78 21.46 9.78 14.34
C GLY A 78 20.13 9.04 14.46
N GLN A 79 19.91 8.26 15.52
CA GLN A 79 18.62 7.60 15.76
C GLN A 79 17.64 8.58 16.39
N LEU A 80 16.40 8.59 15.90
CA LEU A 80 15.36 9.54 16.33
C LEU A 80 14.95 9.25 17.79
N LEU A 81 15.17 10.17 18.72
CA LEU A 81 14.77 10.01 20.13
C LEU A 81 13.37 10.53 20.42
N SER A 82 12.93 11.58 19.72
CA SER A 82 11.58 12.12 19.89
C SER A 82 11.06 12.82 18.65
N GLU A 83 9.75 12.77 18.45
CA GLU A 83 9.00 13.62 17.54
C GLU A 83 7.92 14.37 18.32
N THR A 84 7.81 15.68 18.15
CA THR A 84 6.71 16.48 18.70
C THR A 84 5.92 17.10 17.56
N ASN A 85 4.61 16.88 17.53
CA ASN A 85 3.70 17.50 16.57
C ASN A 85 2.43 17.99 17.28
N SER A 86 1.43 18.46 16.53
CA SER A 86 0.16 18.96 17.09
C SER A 86 -0.65 17.90 17.84
N ALA A 87 -0.41 16.61 17.59
CA ALA A 87 -1.04 15.50 18.30
C ALA A 87 -0.29 15.11 19.60
N GLY A 88 0.92 15.63 19.80
CA GLY A 88 1.72 15.47 21.01
C GLY A 88 3.11 14.90 20.78
N LEU A 89 3.71 14.39 21.86
CA LEU A 89 5.08 13.87 21.89
C LEU A 89 5.10 12.35 21.68
N LEU A 90 5.92 11.92 20.74
CA LEU A 90 6.36 10.54 20.57
C LEU A 90 7.81 10.42 21.05
N GLN A 91 8.12 9.36 21.80
CA GLN A 91 9.49 9.08 22.22
C GLN A 91 9.90 7.67 21.82
N TYR A 92 11.12 7.52 21.33
CA TYR A 92 11.63 6.26 20.80
C TYR A 92 12.82 5.83 21.65
N ARG A 93 12.90 4.53 21.93
CA ARG A 93 14.03 3.90 22.62
C ARG A 93 14.50 2.72 21.80
N TYR A 94 15.80 2.61 21.61
CA TYR A 94 16.42 1.55 20.83
C TYR A 94 17.21 0.60 21.73
N ASP A 95 17.35 -0.64 21.29
CA ASP A 95 18.28 -1.59 21.88
C ASP A 95 19.73 -1.33 21.41
N GLU A 96 20.69 -2.08 21.94
CA GLU A 96 22.12 -1.95 21.61
C GLU A 96 22.45 -2.26 20.13
N LEU A 97 21.56 -2.96 19.42
CA LEU A 97 21.70 -3.26 18.00
C LEU A 97 21.01 -2.21 17.11
N GLY A 98 20.39 -1.20 17.72
CA GLY A 98 19.67 -0.13 17.06
C GLY A 98 18.25 -0.48 16.63
N ASN A 99 17.67 -1.58 17.10
CA ASN A 99 16.27 -1.91 16.84
C ASN A 99 15.36 -1.11 17.77
N LEU A 100 14.20 -0.66 17.26
CA LEU A 100 13.22 0.10 18.06
C LEU A 100 12.62 -0.78 19.15
N GLN A 101 13.02 -0.61 20.40
CA GLN A 101 12.53 -1.39 21.53
C GLN A 101 11.20 -0.86 22.07
N THR A 102 11.06 0.46 22.21
CA THR A 102 9.85 1.09 22.80
C THR A 102 9.51 2.38 22.08
N LEU A 103 8.22 2.54 21.76
CA LEU A 103 7.60 3.81 21.34
C LEU A 103 6.62 4.26 22.43
N VAL A 104 6.90 5.41 23.06
CA VAL A 104 5.99 6.07 23.98
C VAL A 104 5.06 6.97 23.19
N LEU A 105 3.76 6.70 23.27
CA LEU A 105 2.70 7.47 22.61
C LEU A 105 2.39 8.76 23.40
N PRO A 106 1.70 9.75 22.78
CA PRO A 106 1.35 11.00 23.47
C PRO A 106 0.55 10.80 24.76
N ASP A 107 -0.25 9.73 24.82
CA ASP A 107 -1.03 9.33 25.99
C ASP A 107 -0.24 8.49 27.01
N GLN A 108 1.09 8.48 26.90
CA GLN A 108 2.05 7.79 27.76
C GLN A 108 1.97 6.25 27.71
N ARG A 109 1.16 5.67 26.81
CA ARG A 109 1.20 4.23 26.58
C ARG A 109 2.47 3.86 25.82
N GLU A 110 3.05 2.73 26.18
CA GLU A 110 4.25 2.19 25.56
C GLU A 110 3.89 1.07 24.59
N LEU A 111 4.20 1.28 23.30
CA LEU A 111 4.20 0.24 22.29
C LEU A 111 5.60 -0.38 22.24
N ASN A 112 5.73 -1.60 22.73
CA ASN A 112 7.00 -2.31 22.81
C ASN A 112 7.15 -3.31 21.67
N HIS A 113 8.36 -3.40 21.14
CA HIS A 113 8.77 -4.42 20.19
C HIS A 113 9.82 -5.28 20.87
N LEU A 114 9.55 -6.57 20.99
CA LEU A 114 10.48 -7.53 21.54
C LEU A 114 11.12 -8.29 20.40
N TYR A 115 12.44 -8.36 20.40
CA TYR A 115 13.23 -9.09 19.41
C TYR A 115 13.89 -10.29 20.07
N TYR A 116 14.23 -11.30 19.27
CA TYR A 116 15.08 -12.41 19.70
C TYR A 116 16.26 -12.60 18.73
N GLY A 117 17.34 -13.17 19.26
CA GLY A 117 18.52 -13.52 18.47
C GLY A 117 19.08 -12.34 17.68
N SER A 118 19.19 -12.50 16.37
CA SER A 118 19.76 -11.55 15.39
C SER A 118 18.89 -10.33 15.05
N GLY A 119 17.90 -9.98 15.87
CA GLY A 119 17.00 -8.84 15.63
C GLY A 119 15.67 -9.20 14.96
N HIS A 120 15.22 -10.47 15.06
CA HIS A 120 13.91 -10.85 14.55
C HIS A 120 12.80 -10.48 15.54
N LEU A 121 11.77 -9.79 15.04
CA LEU A 121 10.62 -9.40 15.84
C LEU A 121 9.88 -10.64 16.37
N HIS A 122 9.75 -10.73 17.69
CA HIS A 122 9.07 -11.78 18.43
C HIS A 122 7.64 -11.40 18.79
N GLN A 123 7.45 -10.16 19.25
CA GLN A 123 6.20 -9.69 19.82
C GLN A 123 6.07 -8.18 19.71
N ILE A 124 4.84 -7.71 19.52
CA ILE A 124 4.41 -6.33 19.73
C ILE A 124 3.38 -6.32 20.86
N ASN A 125 3.61 -5.48 21.87
CA ASN A 125 2.65 -5.29 22.97
C ASN A 125 2.42 -3.81 23.25
N LEU A 126 1.25 -3.49 23.80
CA LEU A 126 0.89 -2.16 24.27
C LEU A 126 0.69 -2.21 25.78
N ASN A 127 1.56 -1.53 26.53
CA ASN A 127 1.62 -1.61 28.00
C ASN A 127 1.70 -3.05 28.51
N GLY A 128 2.47 -3.91 27.84
CA GLY A 128 2.58 -5.33 28.16
C GLY A 128 1.40 -6.20 27.67
N ARG A 129 0.30 -5.60 27.19
CA ARG A 129 -0.77 -6.37 26.54
C ARG A 129 -0.37 -6.72 25.12
N VAL A 130 -0.18 -8.01 24.86
CA VAL A 130 0.19 -8.52 23.54
C VAL A 130 -0.84 -8.12 22.48
N ILE A 131 -0.35 -7.47 21.42
CA ILE A 131 -1.11 -7.17 20.19
C ILE A 131 -0.87 -8.26 19.16
N SER A 132 0.41 -8.60 18.96
CA SER A 132 0.85 -9.59 17.99
C SER A 132 2.07 -10.36 18.49
N ASP A 133 2.05 -11.67 18.29
CA ASP A 133 3.20 -12.56 18.42
C ASP A 133 3.55 -13.12 17.06
N PHE A 134 4.83 -13.46 16.90
CA PHE A 134 5.39 -14.01 15.68
C PHE A 134 6.18 -15.28 16.00
N GLU A 135 5.88 -16.35 15.28
CA GLU A 135 6.72 -17.55 15.26
C GLU A 135 7.36 -17.66 13.88
N ARG A 136 8.60 -18.12 13.88
CA ARG A 136 9.39 -18.30 12.66
C ARG A 136 9.94 -19.71 12.60
N ASP A 137 10.24 -20.17 11.40
CA ASP A 137 10.94 -21.44 11.20
C ASP A 137 12.45 -21.31 11.41
N ALA A 138 13.19 -22.38 11.10
CA ALA A 138 14.63 -22.45 11.28
C ALA A 138 15.44 -21.52 10.35
N VAL A 139 14.84 -21.03 9.27
CA VAL A 139 15.47 -20.04 8.36
C VAL A 139 14.95 -18.62 8.61
N HIS A 140 14.23 -18.42 9.71
CA HIS A 140 13.64 -17.16 10.15
C HIS A 140 12.51 -16.62 9.28
N ASP A 141 11.84 -17.46 8.50
CA ASP A 141 10.60 -17.08 7.82
C ASP A 141 9.40 -17.11 8.78
N GLU A 142 8.52 -16.11 8.70
CA GLU A 142 7.35 -16.01 9.58
C GLU A 142 6.29 -17.05 9.22
N VAL A 143 6.10 -18.05 10.09
CA VAL A 143 5.15 -19.14 9.88
C VAL A 143 3.84 -18.95 10.65
N LEU A 144 3.85 -18.15 11.71
CA LEU A 144 2.66 -17.84 12.49
C LEU A 144 2.67 -16.40 12.98
N ARG A 145 1.51 -15.74 12.91
CA ARG A 145 1.26 -14.44 13.51
C ARG A 145 -0.06 -14.43 14.27
N THR A 146 -0.04 -13.88 15.48
CA THR A 146 -1.28 -13.55 16.21
C THR A 146 -1.65 -12.07 15.99
N GLN A 147 -2.94 -11.76 15.91
CA GLN A 147 -3.41 -10.37 15.87
C GLN A 147 -4.82 -10.31 16.45
N GLY A 148 -4.92 -9.88 17.71
CA GLY A 148 -6.19 -9.94 18.46
C GLY A 148 -6.78 -11.36 18.45
N LYS A 149 -8.04 -11.52 18.04
CA LYS A 149 -8.73 -12.82 17.99
C LYS A 149 -8.29 -13.71 16.82
N LEU A 150 -7.36 -13.27 15.96
CA LEU A 150 -6.97 -14.00 14.75
C LEU A 150 -5.57 -14.57 14.86
N VAL A 151 -5.38 -15.68 14.15
CA VAL A 151 -4.07 -16.29 13.89
C VAL A 151 -3.93 -16.49 12.39
N THR A 152 -2.81 -16.02 11.86
CA THR A 152 -2.41 -16.23 10.48
C THR A 152 -1.29 -17.27 10.46
N ARG A 153 -1.45 -18.31 9.65
CA ARG A 153 -0.40 -19.30 9.37
C ARG A 153 0.08 -19.12 7.95
N THR A 154 1.39 -19.03 7.77
CA THR A 154 2.03 -18.87 6.47
C THR A 154 2.85 -20.12 6.17
N ARG A 155 2.79 -20.59 4.93
CA ARG A 155 3.58 -21.72 4.45
C ARG A 155 4.42 -21.27 3.28
N TYR A 156 5.67 -21.67 3.26
CA TYR A 156 6.60 -21.43 2.16
C TYR A 156 6.91 -22.75 1.46
N ASP A 157 7.21 -22.68 0.17
CA ASP A 157 7.79 -23.82 -0.54
C ASP A 157 9.29 -23.95 -0.25
N THR A 158 9.92 -24.96 -0.84
CA THR A 158 11.35 -25.23 -0.64
C THR A 158 12.28 -24.13 -1.17
N SER A 159 11.77 -23.23 -2.00
CA SER A 159 12.50 -22.07 -2.52
C SER A 159 12.26 -20.80 -1.69
N GLY A 160 11.53 -20.90 -0.56
CA GLY A 160 11.17 -19.76 0.28
C GLY A 160 10.03 -18.90 -0.28
N ARG A 161 9.33 -19.34 -1.33
CA ARG A 161 8.21 -18.59 -1.92
C ARG A 161 6.94 -18.90 -1.14
N LEU A 162 6.04 -17.92 -1.04
CA LEU A 162 4.76 -18.07 -0.34
C LEU A 162 3.90 -19.16 -0.99
N ALA A 163 3.78 -20.34 -0.38
CA ALA A 163 2.97 -21.45 -0.90
C ALA A 163 1.52 -21.40 -0.40
N GLY A 164 1.28 -20.83 0.79
CA GLY A 164 -0.07 -20.66 1.29
C GLY A 164 -0.21 -19.77 2.51
N LYS A 165 -1.43 -19.31 2.76
CA LYS A 165 -1.76 -18.45 3.89
C LYS A 165 -3.16 -18.74 4.41
N ALA A 166 -3.27 -19.11 5.68
CA ALA A 166 -4.52 -19.48 6.31
C ALA A 166 -4.81 -18.61 7.54
N ILE A 167 -6.04 -18.11 7.67
CA ILE A 167 -6.48 -17.28 8.79
C ILE A 167 -7.54 -18.03 9.59
N HIS A 168 -7.32 -18.14 10.89
CA HIS A 168 -8.22 -18.78 11.85
C HIS A 168 -8.57 -17.81 12.98
N TYR A 169 -9.65 -18.10 13.72
CA TYR A 169 -9.76 -17.56 15.06
C TYR A 169 -8.76 -18.26 15.98
N ARG A 170 -8.14 -17.50 16.88
CA ARG A 170 -7.11 -17.98 17.82
C ARG A 170 -7.64 -19.14 18.66
N ASP A 171 -8.86 -19.01 19.16
CA ASP A 171 -9.49 -19.97 20.06
C ASP A 171 -10.40 -20.97 19.31
N ALA A 172 -10.27 -21.05 17.98
CA ALA A 172 -11.01 -22.03 17.22
C ALA A 172 -10.50 -23.45 17.52
N PRO A 173 -11.40 -24.44 17.70
CA PRO A 173 -11.03 -25.85 17.69
C PRO A 173 -10.29 -26.20 16.40
N VAL A 174 -9.37 -27.17 16.49
CA VAL A 174 -8.50 -27.58 15.37
C VAL A 174 -9.31 -28.07 14.16
N GLU A 175 -10.51 -28.60 14.38
CA GLU A 175 -11.41 -29.10 13.34
C GLU A 175 -12.11 -27.98 12.55
N VAL A 176 -12.05 -26.74 13.02
CA VAL A 176 -12.67 -25.60 12.34
C VAL A 176 -11.79 -25.16 11.18
N LEU A 177 -12.37 -25.22 9.97
CA LEU A 177 -11.74 -24.73 8.76
C LEU A 177 -11.32 -23.26 8.90
N PRO A 178 -10.22 -22.85 8.23
CA PRO A 178 -9.83 -21.46 8.18
C PRO A 178 -10.95 -20.58 7.63
N LEU A 179 -11.07 -19.38 8.19
CA LEU A 179 -11.94 -18.32 7.67
C LEU A 179 -11.54 -17.93 6.26
N LEU A 180 -10.23 -17.96 6.01
CA LEU A 180 -9.63 -17.70 4.72
C LEU A 180 -8.43 -18.63 4.52
N ASP A 181 -8.41 -19.36 3.42
CA ASP A 181 -7.25 -20.12 2.97
C ASP A 181 -6.85 -19.63 1.58
N LYS A 182 -5.55 -19.44 1.40
CA LYS A 182 -4.93 -19.05 0.15
C LYS A 182 -3.86 -20.06 -0.21
N VAL A 183 -3.88 -20.53 -1.44
CA VAL A 183 -2.86 -21.42 -1.99
C VAL A 183 -2.29 -20.80 -3.25
N TYR A 184 -0.97 -20.79 -3.34
CA TYR A 184 -0.23 -20.21 -4.45
C TYR A 184 0.55 -21.30 -5.18
N ARG A 185 0.70 -21.14 -6.49
CA ARG A 185 1.52 -22.02 -7.31
C ARG A 185 2.37 -21.20 -8.25
N TYR A 186 3.60 -21.67 -8.43
CA TYR A 186 4.59 -21.03 -9.27
C TYR A 186 5.08 -22.01 -10.33
N ASP A 187 5.57 -21.47 -11.44
CA ASP A 187 6.34 -22.25 -12.40
C ASP A 187 7.83 -22.33 -11.97
N ALA A 188 8.68 -22.86 -12.86
CA ALA A 188 10.11 -23.01 -12.64
C ALA A 188 10.90 -21.70 -12.79
N SER A 189 10.28 -20.65 -13.33
CA SER A 189 10.84 -19.30 -13.47
C SER A 189 10.38 -18.37 -12.34
N ASP A 190 9.86 -18.92 -11.24
CA ASP A 190 9.32 -18.17 -10.10
C ASP A 190 8.09 -17.29 -10.40
N ASN A 191 7.42 -17.48 -11.55
CA ASN A 191 6.21 -16.75 -11.87
C ASN A 191 5.00 -17.35 -11.14
N LEU A 192 4.16 -16.51 -10.52
CA LEU A 192 2.91 -16.94 -9.87
C LEU A 192 1.90 -17.35 -10.94
N ILE A 193 1.67 -18.65 -11.15
CA ILE A 193 0.76 -19.15 -12.18
C ILE A 193 -0.66 -19.43 -11.68
N ALA A 194 -0.86 -19.57 -10.37
CA ALA A 194 -2.20 -19.73 -9.80
C ALA A 194 -2.32 -19.23 -8.35
N GLU A 195 -3.47 -18.64 -8.04
CA GLU A 195 -3.95 -18.38 -6.68
C GLU A 195 -5.31 -19.06 -6.51
N VAL A 196 -5.48 -19.86 -5.46
CA VAL A 196 -6.79 -20.38 -5.04
C VAL A 196 -7.12 -19.74 -3.70
N LEU A 197 -8.30 -19.16 -3.62
CA LEU A 197 -8.83 -18.52 -2.42
C LEU A 197 -10.07 -19.29 -1.97
N THR A 198 -10.09 -19.79 -0.75
CA THR A 198 -11.27 -20.38 -0.12
C THR A 198 -11.65 -19.58 1.11
N GLN A 199 -12.85 -19.02 1.13
CA GLN A 199 -13.42 -18.31 2.28
C GLN A 199 -14.48 -19.21 2.93
N THR A 200 -14.32 -19.53 4.21
CA THR A 200 -15.30 -20.33 4.96
C THR A 200 -16.16 -19.43 5.82
N GLN A 201 -17.47 -19.42 5.57
CA GLN A 201 -18.42 -18.76 6.45
C GLN A 201 -18.75 -19.64 7.65
N ARG A 202 -18.91 -19.03 8.83
CA ARG A 202 -19.35 -19.77 10.00
C ARG A 202 -20.84 -20.10 9.96
N ARG A 203 -21.19 -21.24 10.54
CA ARG A 203 -22.58 -21.68 10.69
C ARG A 203 -23.21 -20.93 11.87
N GLY A 204 -24.37 -20.30 11.64
CA GLY A 204 -25.13 -19.61 12.70
C GLY A 204 -24.88 -18.10 12.83
N MET A 205 -24.03 -17.50 12.00
CA MET A 205 -24.00 -16.04 11.86
C MET A 205 -25.29 -15.55 11.21
N THR A 206 -26.05 -14.73 11.94
CA THR A 206 -27.11 -13.91 11.37
C THR A 206 -26.49 -12.57 10.96
N ASN A 207 -27.09 -11.86 10.00
CA ASN A 207 -26.68 -10.48 9.62
C ASN A 207 -26.90 -9.45 10.76
N ALA A 208 -26.97 -9.89 12.02
CA ALA A 208 -27.17 -9.03 13.16
C ALA A 208 -25.95 -8.11 13.31
N ALA A 209 -26.19 -6.80 13.20
CA ALA A 209 -25.18 -5.74 13.32
C ALA A 209 -24.41 -5.72 14.66
N ASN A 210 -24.74 -6.61 15.60
CA ASN A 210 -24.19 -6.67 16.96
C ASN A 210 -23.17 -7.80 17.17
N ASP A 211 -22.90 -8.66 16.19
CA ASP A 211 -21.82 -9.65 16.30
C ASP A 211 -20.48 -9.02 15.87
N GLU A 212 -19.61 -8.74 16.83
CA GLU A 212 -18.26 -8.18 16.60
C GLU A 212 -17.46 -8.96 15.54
N ASN A 213 -17.75 -10.25 15.35
CA ASN A 213 -17.03 -11.08 14.41
C ASN A 213 -17.52 -10.94 12.96
N VAL A 214 -18.74 -10.45 12.73
CA VAL A 214 -19.25 -10.16 11.38
C VAL A 214 -18.38 -9.10 10.71
N HIS A 215 -17.92 -8.12 11.49
CA HIS A 215 -17.02 -7.08 10.99
C HIS A 215 -15.66 -7.64 10.55
N LEU A 216 -15.10 -8.60 11.30
CA LEU A 216 -13.85 -9.27 10.92
C LEU A 216 -14.01 -10.08 9.62
N GLU A 217 -15.10 -10.82 9.46
CA GLU A 217 -15.35 -11.59 8.24
C GLU A 217 -15.62 -10.70 7.01
N GLN A 218 -16.20 -9.50 7.19
CA GLN A 218 -16.34 -8.50 6.12
C GLN A 218 -15.01 -7.85 5.71
N ILE A 219 -14.12 -7.57 6.69
CA ILE A 219 -12.80 -6.99 6.42
C ILE A 219 -11.89 -8.00 5.72
N ILE A 220 -11.87 -9.24 6.20
CA ILE A 220 -11.01 -10.31 5.68
C ILE A 220 -11.57 -10.89 4.38
N GLY A 221 -12.91 -10.94 4.26
CA GLY A 221 -13.62 -11.52 3.14
C GLY A 221 -13.42 -10.77 1.82
N ARG A 222 -13.06 -11.53 0.79
CA ARG A 222 -12.97 -11.03 -0.60
C ARG A 222 -14.25 -11.25 -1.39
N PHE A 223 -15.16 -12.10 -0.90
CA PHE A 223 -16.46 -12.34 -1.52
C PHE A 223 -17.59 -11.65 -0.73
N ARG A 224 -17.71 -10.33 -0.91
CA ARG A 224 -18.54 -9.46 -0.06
C ARG A 224 -20.07 -9.57 -0.28
N ASP A 225 -20.52 -10.31 -1.29
CA ASP A 225 -21.93 -10.37 -1.70
C ASP A 225 -22.50 -11.79 -1.76
N LEU A 226 -21.92 -12.74 -1.01
CA LEU A 226 -22.40 -14.11 -0.97
C LEU A 226 -23.38 -14.33 0.19
N PRO A 227 -24.45 -15.11 0.00
CA PRO A 227 -25.41 -15.36 1.06
C PRO A 227 -24.74 -16.07 2.24
N HIS A 228 -25.06 -15.65 3.46
CA HIS A 228 -24.51 -16.23 4.70
C HIS A 228 -25.18 -17.58 4.96
N THR A 229 -24.64 -18.63 4.33
CA THR A 229 -25.18 -20.00 4.39
C THR A 229 -24.35 -20.93 5.27
N GLY A 230 -23.25 -20.44 5.83
CA GLY A 230 -22.27 -21.26 6.55
C GLY A 230 -21.50 -22.21 5.63
N LYS A 231 -21.45 -21.90 4.33
CA LYS A 231 -20.72 -22.65 3.31
C LYS A 231 -19.35 -22.02 3.05
N SER A 232 -18.45 -22.82 2.47
CA SER A 232 -17.18 -22.33 1.94
C SER A 232 -17.34 -21.95 0.47
N TYR A 233 -16.72 -20.84 0.10
CA TYR A 233 -16.74 -20.29 -1.25
C TYR A 233 -15.32 -20.19 -1.77
N SER A 234 -15.11 -20.61 -3.01
CA SER A 234 -13.76 -20.60 -3.60
C SER A 234 -13.71 -19.83 -4.91
N GLY A 235 -12.65 -19.03 -5.07
CA GLY A 235 -12.29 -18.37 -6.31
C GLY A 235 -10.89 -18.76 -6.71
N HIS A 236 -10.59 -18.64 -8.00
CA HIS A 236 -9.25 -18.92 -8.51
C HIS A 236 -8.81 -17.85 -9.49
N ASN A 237 -7.51 -17.57 -9.47
CA ASN A 237 -6.80 -16.80 -10.48
C ASN A 237 -5.77 -17.71 -11.14
N ARG A 238 -5.65 -17.65 -12.45
CA ARG A 238 -4.56 -18.25 -13.21
C ARG A 238 -3.87 -17.17 -14.01
N TYR A 239 -2.55 -17.20 -14.02
CA TYR A 239 -1.72 -16.23 -14.72
C TYR A 239 -0.91 -16.97 -15.77
N GLY A 240 -0.86 -16.42 -16.98
CA GLY A 240 0.01 -16.88 -18.05
C GLY A 240 1.03 -15.81 -18.38
N TYR A 241 2.27 -16.22 -18.59
CA TYR A 241 3.40 -15.36 -18.89
C TYR A 241 3.96 -15.70 -20.27
N ASP A 242 4.54 -14.70 -20.94
CA ASP A 242 5.30 -14.94 -22.16
C ASP A 242 6.75 -15.38 -21.84
N LEU A 243 7.56 -15.60 -22.89
CA LEU A 243 8.95 -16.04 -22.76
C LEU A 243 9.87 -14.98 -22.12
N ASN A 244 9.43 -13.73 -22.00
CA ASN A 244 10.15 -12.65 -21.33
C ASN A 244 9.61 -12.40 -19.91
N GLU A 245 8.82 -13.35 -19.38
CA GLU A 245 8.20 -13.29 -18.04
C GLU A 245 7.22 -12.12 -17.87
N GLN A 246 6.69 -11.60 -18.98
CA GLN A 246 5.64 -10.58 -18.95
C GLN A 246 4.27 -11.23 -18.83
N LEU A 247 3.41 -10.69 -17.97
CA LEU A 247 2.06 -11.20 -17.74
C LEU A 247 1.22 -11.08 -19.02
N GLN A 248 0.90 -12.20 -19.64
CA GLN A 248 0.15 -12.24 -20.90
C GLN A 248 -1.35 -12.45 -20.67
N THR A 249 -1.74 -13.25 -19.68
CA THR A 249 -3.15 -13.58 -19.44
C THR A 249 -3.45 -13.66 -17.96
N VAL A 250 -4.63 -13.19 -17.57
CA VAL A 250 -5.20 -13.42 -16.24
C VAL A 250 -6.59 -14.01 -16.41
N GLN A 251 -6.80 -15.21 -15.87
CA GLN A 251 -8.10 -15.86 -15.84
C GLN A 251 -8.61 -15.85 -14.41
N GLN A 252 -9.76 -15.25 -14.18
CA GLN A 252 -10.36 -15.11 -12.86
C GLN A 252 -11.73 -15.78 -12.82
N SER A 253 -11.94 -16.60 -11.80
CA SER A 253 -13.23 -17.20 -11.52
C SER A 253 -13.63 -16.90 -10.09
N ARG A 254 -14.91 -16.61 -9.91
CA ARG A 254 -15.53 -16.30 -8.62
C ARG A 254 -16.80 -17.12 -8.48
N PRO A 255 -17.21 -17.45 -7.23
CA PRO A 255 -18.39 -18.26 -6.97
C PRO A 255 -19.71 -17.74 -7.58
N ASN A 256 -19.83 -16.41 -7.72
CA ASN A 256 -21.04 -15.74 -8.21
C ASN A 256 -20.94 -15.28 -9.67
N TRP A 257 -19.86 -15.61 -10.38
CA TRP A 257 -19.72 -15.25 -11.79
C TRP A 257 -20.25 -16.37 -12.68
N GLN A 258 -21.02 -15.99 -13.71
CA GLN A 258 -21.57 -16.96 -14.67
C GLN A 258 -20.49 -17.55 -15.59
N ALA A 259 -19.38 -16.83 -15.78
CA ALA A 259 -18.25 -17.25 -16.60
C ALA A 259 -16.93 -16.77 -15.98
N THR A 260 -15.85 -17.49 -16.29
CA THR A 260 -14.48 -17.05 -16.02
C THR A 260 -14.20 -15.78 -16.81
N GLN A 261 -13.75 -14.73 -16.12
CA GLN A 261 -13.25 -13.52 -16.77
C GLN A 261 -11.83 -13.76 -17.25
N VAL A 262 -11.54 -13.38 -18.48
CA VAL A 262 -10.21 -13.50 -19.07
C VAL A 262 -9.75 -12.13 -19.51
N GLU A 263 -8.57 -11.73 -19.03
CA GLU A 263 -7.90 -10.50 -19.41
C GLU A 263 -6.61 -10.86 -20.15
N ASP A 264 -6.50 -10.41 -21.40
CA ASP A 264 -5.31 -10.60 -22.22
C ASP A 264 -4.51 -9.29 -22.30
N TYR A 265 -3.22 -9.43 -22.07
CA TYR A 265 -2.24 -8.36 -22.02
C TYR A 265 -1.25 -8.55 -23.16
N LYS A 266 -0.99 -7.48 -23.91
CA LYS A 266 -0.02 -7.47 -25.00
C LYS A 266 0.89 -6.29 -24.80
N TYR A 267 2.16 -6.49 -25.12
CA TYR A 267 3.17 -5.47 -24.95
C TYR A 267 3.80 -5.11 -26.30
N ASP A 268 4.18 -3.85 -26.46
CA ASP A 268 5.09 -3.46 -27.54
C ASP A 268 6.55 -3.85 -27.21
N LYS A 269 7.48 -3.62 -28.14
CA LYS A 269 8.90 -3.94 -27.96
C LYS A 269 9.58 -3.17 -26.82
N ALA A 270 8.97 -2.10 -26.33
CA ALA A 270 9.47 -1.33 -25.20
C ALA A 270 8.77 -1.71 -23.88
N GLY A 271 7.90 -2.73 -23.88
CA GLY A 271 7.19 -3.23 -22.72
C GLY A 271 5.92 -2.44 -22.36
N ASN A 272 5.42 -1.56 -23.25
CA ASN A 272 4.19 -0.82 -22.98
C ASN A 272 2.96 -1.66 -23.31
N LEU A 273 1.94 -1.56 -22.47
CA LEU A 273 0.65 -2.24 -22.69
C LEU A 273 -0.07 -1.72 -23.94
N PHE A 274 -0.57 -2.64 -24.78
CA PHE A 274 -1.06 -2.37 -26.13
C PHE A 274 -2.27 -3.24 -26.50
N ASP A 275 -3.17 -2.75 -27.36
CA ASP A 275 -4.47 -3.39 -27.68
C ASP A 275 -4.65 -3.77 -29.18
N GLY A 276 -3.56 -4.07 -29.91
CA GLY A 276 -3.63 -4.62 -31.27
C GLY A 276 -3.50 -3.60 -32.43
N PRO A 277 -3.69 -4.02 -33.70
CA PRO A 277 -2.85 -3.63 -34.86
C PRO A 277 -2.89 -2.16 -35.32
N LYS A 278 -3.70 -1.28 -34.72
CA LYS A 278 -3.69 0.15 -35.04
C LYS A 278 -2.87 0.93 -34.01
N LEU A 279 -1.63 1.24 -34.37
CA LEU A 279 -0.69 2.13 -33.66
C LEU A 279 -1.13 3.61 -33.62
N ASN A 280 -2.29 3.97 -34.16
CA ASN A 280 -2.68 5.37 -34.34
C ASN A 280 -3.13 6.01 -33.01
N GLY A 281 -2.15 6.52 -32.25
CA GLY A 281 -2.37 7.50 -31.18
C GLY A 281 -2.49 6.96 -29.76
N LEU A 282 -2.29 5.65 -29.55
CA LEU A 282 -2.53 4.98 -28.26
C LEU A 282 -1.31 4.99 -27.31
N ILE A 283 -0.09 5.16 -27.85
CA ILE A 283 1.16 5.26 -27.09
C ILE A 283 2.02 6.37 -27.70
N LYS A 284 2.49 7.34 -26.91
CA LYS A 284 3.35 8.44 -27.36
C LYS A 284 4.52 8.63 -26.41
N HIS A 285 5.75 8.69 -26.93
CA HIS A 285 6.98 8.83 -26.13
C HIS A 285 7.06 7.80 -24.99
N ASN A 286 6.79 6.53 -25.30
CA ASN A 286 6.80 5.43 -24.32
C ASN A 286 5.77 5.59 -23.18
N ARG A 287 4.65 6.26 -23.45
CA ARG A 287 3.54 6.46 -22.50
C ARG A 287 2.23 5.98 -23.10
N VAL A 288 1.53 5.09 -22.41
CA VAL A 288 0.22 4.56 -22.83
C VAL A 288 -0.84 5.62 -22.60
N LEU A 289 -1.36 6.25 -23.65
CA LEU A 289 -2.43 7.25 -23.56
C LEU A 289 -3.81 6.60 -23.54
N VAL A 290 -3.96 5.44 -24.18
CA VAL A 290 -5.23 4.72 -24.26
C VAL A 290 -4.95 3.21 -24.29
N TYR A 291 -5.69 2.45 -23.47
CA TYR A 291 -5.71 1.00 -23.51
C TYR A 291 -7.13 0.50 -23.23
N GLN A 292 -7.70 -0.28 -24.15
CA GLN A 292 -9.11 -0.69 -24.10
C GLN A 292 -10.04 0.53 -23.92
N ASP A 293 -10.89 0.51 -22.90
CA ASP A 293 -11.82 1.57 -22.51
C ASP A 293 -11.20 2.65 -21.61
N LYS A 294 -9.89 2.56 -21.36
CA LYS A 294 -9.16 3.38 -20.38
C LYS A 294 -8.31 4.43 -21.09
N ARG A 295 -8.30 5.64 -20.56
CA ARG A 295 -7.50 6.76 -21.05
C ARG A 295 -6.64 7.30 -19.92
N TYR A 296 -5.38 7.59 -20.22
CA TYR A 296 -4.39 8.00 -19.25
C TYR A 296 -3.79 9.35 -19.64
N ARG A 297 -3.54 10.20 -18.66
CA ARG A 297 -2.76 11.43 -18.81
C ARG A 297 -1.57 11.40 -17.89
N TYR A 298 -0.49 12.01 -18.35
CA TYR A 298 0.76 12.08 -17.60
C TYR A 298 1.13 13.53 -17.38
N ASP A 299 1.74 13.82 -16.24
CA ASP A 299 2.37 15.11 -16.01
C ASP A 299 3.62 15.29 -16.89
N ARG A 300 4.25 16.47 -16.79
CA ARG A 300 5.46 16.81 -17.53
C ARG A 300 6.66 15.91 -17.21
N PHE A 301 6.62 15.22 -16.08
CA PHE A 301 7.65 14.28 -15.63
C PHE A 301 7.36 12.84 -16.09
N GLY A 302 6.23 12.62 -16.75
CA GLY A 302 5.83 11.31 -17.25
C GLY A 302 5.12 10.43 -16.23
N ARG A 303 4.67 10.98 -15.09
CA ARG A 303 3.91 10.26 -14.06
C ARG A 303 2.42 10.33 -14.35
N LEU A 304 1.68 9.25 -14.09
CA LEU A 304 0.25 9.17 -14.37
C LEU A 304 -0.53 10.14 -13.47
N CYS A 305 -1.16 11.18 -14.02
CA CYS A 305 -1.94 12.14 -13.23
C CYS A 305 -3.46 11.94 -13.33
N GLU A 306 -3.94 11.27 -14.39
CA GLU A 306 -5.37 10.98 -14.57
C GLU A 306 -5.54 9.61 -15.23
N LYS A 307 -6.49 8.83 -14.72
CA LYS A 307 -6.99 7.61 -15.35
C LYS A 307 -8.51 7.70 -15.48
N ARG A 308 -9.01 7.66 -16.71
CA ARG A 308 -10.44 7.59 -17.02
C ARG A 308 -10.81 6.19 -17.48
N ILE A 309 -11.90 5.64 -16.96
CA ILE A 309 -12.47 4.34 -17.35
C ILE A 309 -13.92 4.58 -17.82
N GLY A 310 -14.20 4.28 -19.08
CA GLY A 310 -15.51 4.53 -19.69
C GLY A 310 -15.92 6.01 -19.63
N SER A 311 -17.23 6.28 -19.59
CA SER A 311 -17.75 7.64 -19.56
C SER A 311 -17.78 8.28 -18.16
N ASN A 312 -17.84 7.47 -17.10
CA ASN A 312 -18.35 7.88 -15.79
C ASN A 312 -17.32 7.79 -14.65
N TRP A 313 -16.12 7.27 -14.89
CA TRP A 313 -15.16 7.08 -13.81
C TRP A 313 -13.82 7.71 -14.15
N VAL A 314 -13.38 8.63 -13.31
CA VAL A 314 -12.10 9.35 -13.43
C VAL A 314 -11.40 9.29 -12.08
N GLN A 315 -10.14 8.88 -12.10
CA GLN A 315 -9.21 8.95 -10.98
C GLN A 315 -8.15 10.01 -11.26
N TYR A 316 -7.86 10.81 -10.26
CA TYR A 316 -6.75 11.76 -10.26
C TYR A 316 -5.66 11.29 -9.31
N PHE A 317 -4.41 11.49 -9.71
CA PHE A 317 -3.23 11.13 -8.94
C PHE A 317 -2.37 12.38 -8.76
N GLU A 318 -2.04 12.68 -7.50
CA GLU A 318 -1.13 13.75 -7.11
C GLU A 318 0.09 13.11 -6.42
N TYR A 319 1.26 13.62 -6.73
CA TYR A 319 2.54 13.12 -6.21
C TYR A 319 3.25 14.26 -5.51
N ASP A 320 3.64 14.04 -4.26
CA ASP A 320 4.46 14.98 -3.50
C ASP A 320 5.94 14.91 -3.90
N ALA A 321 6.77 15.67 -3.18
CA ALA A 321 8.19 15.80 -3.47
C ALA A 321 9.03 14.58 -3.02
N GLU A 322 8.46 13.62 -2.28
CA GLU A 322 9.17 12.41 -1.85
C GLU A 322 9.18 11.34 -2.95
N GLN A 323 8.29 11.44 -3.95
CA GLN A 323 8.21 10.53 -5.09
C GLN A 323 8.68 11.19 -6.40
N ARG A 324 9.91 11.72 -6.39
CA ARG A 324 10.55 12.36 -7.56
C ARG A 324 11.16 11.38 -8.54
#